data_AF-A0A2J4YBX9-F1
#
_entry.id   AF-A0A2J4YBX9-F1
#
_cell.length_a   1.000
_cell.length_b   1.000
_cell.length_c   1.000
_cell.angle_alpha   90.00
_cell.angle_beta   90.00
_cell.angle_gamma   90.00
#
_symmetry.space_group_name_H-M   'P 1'
#
loop_
_entity.id
_entity.type
_entity.pdbx_description
1 polymer ?
#
loop_
_entity_poly.entity_id
_entity_poly.type
_entity_poly.pdbx_seq_one_letter_code
_entity_poly.pdbx_strand_id
1 'polypeptide(L)'
;SGSAAKPINAFKGNVTLAADKTGPSGADGSSFTITYENVPASECTKIITAAAGNFYTAGVGTAGNVKAAGGVLNVASTATECDKGGNSNKLIFTSI
;
A
#
# COMPACT_ATOMS: atom_id res chain seq x y z
N SER A 1 23.27 11.70 -11.75
CA SER A 1 23.18 10.66 -12.79
C SER A 1 21.87 9.90 -12.61
N GLY A 2 21.20 9.56 -13.72
CA GLY A 2 20.00 8.72 -13.78
C GLY A 2 18.69 9.51 -13.74
N SER A 3 17.95 9.57 -14.85
CA SER A 3 16.52 9.87 -14.80
C SER A 3 15.88 8.87 -13.84
N ALA A 4 15.26 9.36 -12.77
CA ALA A 4 14.60 8.49 -11.80
C ALA A 4 13.62 7.57 -12.56
N ALA A 5 13.81 6.26 -12.43
CA ALA A 5 12.86 5.30 -12.99
C ALA A 5 11.48 5.61 -12.40
N LYS A 6 10.46 5.62 -13.26
CA LYS A 6 9.06 5.78 -12.86
C LYS A 6 8.36 4.45 -13.16
N PRO A 7 8.38 3.48 -12.24
CA PRO A 7 7.75 2.20 -12.48
C PRO A 7 6.24 2.40 -12.61
N ILE A 8 5.64 1.68 -13.55
CA ILE A 8 4.21 1.69 -13.83
C ILE A 8 3.69 0.28 -13.58
N ASN A 9 2.57 0.15 -12.88
CA ASN A 9 1.96 -1.14 -12.60
C ASN A 9 1.13 -1.65 -13.81
N ALA A 10 0.63 -2.88 -13.72
CA ALA A 10 -0.20 -3.51 -14.76
C ALA A 10 -1.48 -2.72 -15.10
N PHE A 11 -1.91 -1.82 -14.22
CA PHE A 11 -3.10 -0.99 -14.35
C PHE A 11 -2.78 0.43 -14.84
N LYS A 12 -1.57 0.65 -15.35
CA LYS A 12 -1.11 1.96 -15.85
C LYS A 12 -1.03 3.04 -14.76
N GLY A 13 -1.04 2.66 -13.49
CA GLY A 13 -0.82 3.55 -12.36
C GLY A 13 0.65 3.63 -11.98
N ASN A 14 1.05 4.78 -11.42
CA ASN A 14 2.40 4.94 -10.90
C ASN A 14 2.64 4.01 -9.71
N VAL A 15 3.89 3.57 -9.59
CA VAL A 15 4.41 2.96 -8.36
C VAL A 15 5.46 3.90 -7.78
N THR A 16 5.28 4.29 -6.53
CA THR A 16 6.26 5.11 -5.82
C THR A 16 6.85 4.35 -4.65
N LEU A 17 8.14 4.58 -4.40
CA LEU A 17 8.86 4.12 -3.23
C LEU A 17 9.37 5.37 -2.51
N ALA A 18 9.04 5.51 -1.22
CA ALA A 18 9.49 6.63 -0.40
C ALA A 18 9.99 6.12 0.96
N ALA A 19 11.06 6.73 1.47
CA ALA A 19 11.47 6.54 2.85
C ALA A 19 10.39 7.11 3.78
N ASP A 20 10.23 6.46 4.94
CA ASP A 20 9.27 6.84 5.97
C ASP A 20 9.90 6.64 7.36
N LYS A 21 9.27 7.17 8.41
CA LYS A 21 9.70 7.12 9.80
C LYS A 21 8.70 6.39 10.72
N THR A 22 7.92 5.49 10.14
CA THR A 22 6.89 4.70 10.85
C THR A 22 7.45 3.40 11.45
N GLY A 23 8.74 3.11 11.25
CA GLY A 23 9.44 2.03 11.94
C GLY A 23 9.54 2.27 13.46
N PRO A 24 9.76 1.22 14.28
CA PRO A 24 9.77 1.32 15.74
C PRO A 24 10.78 2.33 16.33
N SER A 25 11.88 2.60 15.61
CA SER A 25 12.88 3.59 16.04
C SER A 25 12.44 5.04 15.83
N GLY A 26 11.41 5.29 14.99
CA GLY A 26 10.93 6.63 14.64
C GLY A 26 11.94 7.47 13.86
N ALA A 27 13.07 6.90 13.45
CA ALA A 27 14.11 7.59 12.71
C ALA A 27 13.74 7.75 11.23
N ASP A 28 14.25 8.80 10.58
CA ASP A 28 14.08 8.96 9.14
C ASP A 28 14.72 7.79 8.39
N GLY A 29 13.96 7.19 7.46
CA GLY A 29 14.41 6.01 6.73
C GLY A 29 14.40 4.71 7.55
N SER A 30 13.80 4.70 8.74
CA SER A 30 13.55 3.48 9.53
C SER A 30 12.52 2.54 8.89
N SER A 31 11.89 2.98 7.81
CA SER A 31 10.90 2.25 7.04
C SER A 31 10.86 2.80 5.61
N PHE A 32 10.21 2.06 4.71
CA PHE A 32 9.84 2.57 3.40
C PHE A 32 8.42 2.17 3.06
N THR A 33 7.77 3.01 2.25
CA THR A 33 6.41 2.82 1.78
C THR A 33 6.40 2.67 0.27
N ILE A 34 5.76 1.61 -0.21
CA ILE A 34 5.44 1.38 -1.62
C ILE A 34 3.98 1.78 -1.84
N THR A 35 3.73 2.70 -2.77
CA THR A 35 2.38 3.09 -3.17
C THR A 35 2.09 2.64 -4.60
N TYR A 36 0.98 1.95 -4.80
CA TYR A 36 0.43 1.63 -6.12
C TYR A 36 -0.81 2.46 -6.36
N GLU A 37 -0.85 3.19 -7.47
CA GLU A 37 -2.00 3.98 -7.90
C GLU A 37 -2.84 3.24 -8.95
N ASN A 38 -4.06 3.71 -9.19
CA ASN A 38 -4.96 3.27 -10.26
C ASN A 38 -5.27 1.76 -10.28
N VAL A 39 -5.41 1.13 -9.10
CA VAL A 39 -5.71 -0.30 -9.02
C VAL A 39 -7.24 -0.52 -9.02
N PRO A 40 -7.82 -1.35 -9.91
CA PRO A 40 -9.24 -1.65 -9.88
C PRO A 40 -9.67 -2.35 -8.58
N ALA A 41 -10.90 -2.12 -8.10
CA ALA A 41 -11.42 -2.70 -6.85
C ALA A 41 -11.22 -4.22 -6.77
N SER A 42 -11.51 -4.95 -7.85
CA SER A 42 -11.36 -6.41 -7.89
C SER A 42 -9.92 -6.88 -7.67
N GLU A 43 -8.95 -6.08 -8.09
CA GLU A 43 -7.52 -6.37 -7.93
C GLU A 43 -6.98 -5.81 -6.62
N CYS A 44 -7.52 -4.68 -6.15
CA CYS A 44 -7.20 -4.10 -4.85
C CYS A 44 -7.40 -5.13 -3.73
N THR A 45 -8.57 -5.79 -3.67
CA THR A 45 -8.84 -6.80 -2.64
C THR A 45 -7.91 -8.01 -2.77
N LYS A 46 -7.69 -8.52 -4.00
CA LYS A 46 -6.79 -9.67 -4.23
C LYS A 46 -5.35 -9.38 -3.81
N ILE A 47 -4.81 -8.23 -4.21
CA ILE A 47 -3.42 -7.85 -3.93
C ILE A 47 -3.24 -7.65 -2.42
N ILE A 48 -4.14 -6.90 -1.76
CA ILE A 48 -4.03 -6.65 -0.32
C ILE A 48 -4.12 -7.97 0.46
N THR A 49 -5.09 -8.83 0.15
CA THR A 49 -5.27 -10.10 0.86
C THR A 49 -4.08 -11.04 0.69
N ALA A 50 -3.45 -11.08 -0.49
CA ALA A 50 -2.28 -11.90 -0.74
C ALA A 50 -0.98 -11.32 -0.15
N ALA A 51 -0.80 -9.99 -0.21
CA ALA A 51 0.48 -9.36 0.07
C ALA A 51 0.62 -8.79 1.48
N ALA A 52 -0.47 -8.34 2.12
CA ALA A 52 -0.40 -7.59 3.38
C ALA A 52 0.30 -8.35 4.53
N GLY A 53 0.28 -9.68 4.51
CA GLY A 53 0.98 -10.51 5.50
C GLY A 53 2.51 -10.34 5.47
N ASN A 54 3.07 -9.91 4.33
CA ASN A 54 4.52 -9.73 4.15
C ASN A 54 5.02 -8.34 4.57
N PHE A 55 4.10 -7.41 4.86
CA PHE A 55 4.43 -6.01 5.15
C PHE A 55 4.14 -5.68 6.61
N TYR A 56 4.85 -4.68 7.15
CA TYR A 56 4.65 -4.19 8.51
C TYR A 56 3.24 -3.60 8.68
N THR A 57 2.83 -2.73 7.75
CA THR A 57 1.44 -2.25 7.61
C THR A 57 0.97 -2.33 6.16
N ALA A 58 -0.35 -2.35 5.97
CA ALA A 58 -0.95 -2.28 4.65
C ALA A 58 -2.22 -1.42 4.69
N GLY A 59 -2.41 -0.55 3.70
CA GLY A 59 -3.52 0.39 3.60
C GLY A 59 -4.15 0.44 2.20
N VAL A 60 -5.40 0.89 2.16
CA VAL A 60 -6.14 1.19 0.93
C VAL A 60 -6.69 2.61 1.02
N GLY A 61 -6.62 3.35 -0.08
CA GLY A 61 -7.10 4.73 -0.18
C GLY A 61 -6.34 5.69 0.74
N THR A 62 -7.01 6.75 1.18
CA THR A 62 -6.51 7.70 2.18
C THR A 62 -6.88 7.32 3.62
N ALA A 63 -7.87 6.43 3.81
CA ALA A 63 -8.40 6.06 5.12
C ALA A 63 -7.45 5.20 5.98
N GLY A 64 -6.39 4.63 5.38
CA GLY A 64 -5.15 4.28 6.08
C GLY A 64 -5.23 3.07 7.02
N ASN A 65 -4.49 2.01 6.65
CA ASN A 65 -4.23 0.78 7.40
C ASN A 65 -5.40 -0.20 7.60
N VAL A 66 -5.65 -1.01 6.56
CA VAL A 66 -6.44 -2.24 6.67
C VAL A 66 -5.69 -3.35 7.41
N LYS A 67 -4.37 -3.19 7.61
CA LYS A 67 -3.55 -3.96 8.53
C LYS A 67 -2.63 -3.00 9.29
N ALA A 68 -2.79 -2.96 10.61
CA ALA A 68 -1.91 -2.19 11.50
C ALA A 68 -0.60 -2.95 11.80
N ALA A 69 0.36 -2.24 12.38
CA ALA A 69 1.62 -2.80 12.86
C ALA A 69 1.38 -3.89 13.91
N GLY A 70 1.97 -5.08 13.72
CA GLY A 70 1.73 -6.25 14.58
C GLY A 70 0.29 -6.78 14.54
N GLY A 71 -0.57 -6.22 13.69
CA GLY A 71 -1.98 -6.59 13.57
C GLY A 71 -2.22 -7.61 12.46
N VAL A 72 -3.45 -8.14 12.44
CA VAL A 72 -3.97 -9.00 11.38
C VAL A 72 -4.72 -8.15 10.35
N LEU A 73 -4.76 -8.60 9.11
CA LEU A 73 -5.53 -7.95 8.05
C LEU A 73 -7.02 -7.92 8.39
N ASN A 74 -7.62 -6.73 8.33
CA ASN A 74 -9.07 -6.54 8.39
C ASN A 74 -9.67 -6.71 6.98
N VAL A 75 -10.16 -7.91 6.69
CA VAL A 75 -10.71 -8.27 5.38
C VAL A 75 -11.98 -7.47 5.05
N ALA A 76 -12.83 -7.20 6.05
CA ALA A 76 -14.07 -6.44 5.85
C ALA A 76 -13.78 -4.96 5.50
N SER A 77 -12.83 -4.36 6.22
CA SER A 77 -12.35 -3.00 5.89
C SER A 77 -11.67 -2.97 4.53
N THR A 78 -10.88 -4.00 4.19
CA THR A 78 -10.25 -4.10 2.86
C THR A 78 -11.28 -4.08 1.74
N ALA A 79 -12.32 -4.90 1.82
CA ALA A 79 -13.38 -4.90 0.82
C ALA A 79 -14.06 -3.52 0.72
N THR A 80 -14.44 -2.96 1.86
CA THR A 80 -15.10 -1.64 1.94
C THR A 80 -14.25 -0.53 1.31
N GLU A 81 -12.95 -0.47 1.63
CA GLU A 81 -12.06 0.58 1.12
C GLU A 81 -11.74 0.38 -0.37
N CYS A 82 -11.56 -0.87 -0.83
CA CYS A 82 -11.34 -1.16 -2.24
C CYS A 82 -12.57 -0.81 -3.11
N ASP A 83 -13.78 -1.05 -2.59
CA ASP A 83 -15.02 -0.70 -3.29
C ASP A 83 -15.21 0.82 -3.38
N LYS A 84 -14.88 1.56 -2.31
CA LYS A 84 -14.92 3.04 -2.31
C LYS A 84 -14.03 3.67 -3.37
N GLY A 85 -12.84 3.11 -3.61
CA GLY A 85 -11.91 3.62 -4.63
C GLY A 85 -12.28 3.22 -6.07
N GLY A 86 -13.29 2.35 -6.25
CA GLY A 86 -13.80 1.95 -7.57
C GLY A 86 -12.68 1.44 -8.49
N ASN A 87 -12.53 2.06 -9.66
CA ASN A 87 -11.50 1.65 -10.64
C ASN A 87 -10.11 2.25 -10.39
N SER A 88 -9.94 3.09 -9.36
CA SER A 88 -8.69 3.79 -9.09
C SER A 88 -8.35 3.81 -7.60
N ASN A 89 -8.04 2.63 -7.07
CA ASN A 89 -7.56 2.48 -5.71
C ASN A 89 -6.08 2.82 -5.58
N LYS A 90 -5.74 3.29 -4.39
CA LYS A 90 -4.37 3.47 -3.90
C LYS A 90 -4.06 2.37 -2.90
N LEU A 91 -3.05 1.55 -3.15
CA LEU A 91 -2.58 0.54 -2.20
C LEU A 91 -1.26 1.01 -1.61
N ILE A 92 -1.15 0.89 -0.29
CA ILE A 92 -0.02 1.39 0.48
C ILE A 92 0.55 0.22 1.27
N PHE A 93 1.82 -0.08 1.09
CA PHE A 93 2.52 -1.13 1.83
C PHE A 93 3.76 -0.54 2.49
N THR A 94 3.89 -0.71 3.79
CA THR A 94 5.07 -0.24 4.53
C THR A 94 5.87 -1.42 5.02
N SER A 95 7.18 -1.38 4.79
CA SER A 95 8.15 -2.31 5.38
C SER A 95 9.09 -1.54 6.31
N ILE A 96 9.61 -2.28 7.29
CA ILE A 96 10.75 -1.90 8.13
C ILE A 96 12.00 -2.67 7.70
#